data_AF-A0AAD4C2A8-F1
#
_entry.id   AF-A0AAD4C2A8-F1
#
_cell.length_a   1.000
_cell.length_b   1.000
_cell.length_c   1.000
_cell.angle_alpha   90.00
_cell.angle_beta   90.00
_cell.angle_gamma   90.00
#
_symmetry.space_group_name_H-M   'P 1'
#
loop_
_entity.id
_entity.type
_entity.pdbx_description
1 polymer ?
#
loop_
_entity_poly.entity_id
_entity_poly.type
_entity_poly.pdbx_seq_one_letter_code
_entity_poly.pdbx_strand_id
1 'polypeptide(L)'
;MSSVVEDLGTIPGIEAYLQDKPQFAARTVEKLLGGYANFTYRIYLHRAFAGRQTLVLKYAPPYAPASNGRFPLDQKRQLIEVQALRLAGRLSAANVPAFITVPAVHLFDEEKHVFIMDDAGEDCRTLKELLIEESFPQAVSEQIGRALGEFIIGVHTWNQNPDTDLTLFANSQVGKYIAALINYGRLESTLTGKHGIDTPALSDPLLDIPEAKMATILKLAERRQQEIYATSASDPMTHGDLWPGNLVVSLRRGTDGNIEGVEKLYVLDWELGKTGLPGLDLGQFCAEMYTLSEFYPTRRESTQTIIGSFLGTYGEWRGKGEDIELARIVMSHIGAHLVTWTPRIRSWSGRQKTREVVEKGVEMLVLGEEGTESSLRESIVGPLL
;
A
#
# COMPACT_ATOMS: atom_id res chain seq x y z
N MET A 1 7.57 40.83 -16.12
CA MET A 1 6.48 39.87 -16.38
C MET A 1 6.26 39.15 -15.07
N SER A 2 5.06 39.23 -14.50
CA SER A 2 4.72 38.56 -13.24
C SER A 2 4.89 37.06 -13.44
N SER A 3 5.81 36.42 -12.72
CA SER A 3 5.91 34.97 -12.67
C SER A 3 4.63 34.48 -11.99
N VAL A 4 3.62 34.11 -12.78
CA VAL A 4 2.49 33.35 -12.26
C VAL A 4 3.12 32.11 -11.64
N VAL A 5 3.04 31.99 -10.32
CA VAL A 5 3.46 30.77 -9.63
C VAL A 5 2.61 29.65 -10.21
N GLU A 6 3.24 28.71 -10.90
CA GLU A 6 2.57 27.54 -11.45
C GLU A 6 2.01 26.71 -10.28
N ASP A 7 0.68 26.75 -10.10
CA ASP A 7 0.01 25.91 -9.11
C ASP A 7 -0.17 24.50 -9.68
N LEU A 8 0.84 23.66 -9.47
CA LEU A 8 0.88 22.26 -9.90
C LEU A 8 -0.19 21.37 -9.23
N GLY A 9 -0.95 21.91 -8.27
CA GLY A 9 -2.17 21.29 -7.71
C GLY A 9 -3.41 21.42 -8.61
N THR A 10 -3.28 22.10 -9.76
CA THR A 10 -4.37 22.38 -10.70
C THR A 10 -4.05 21.97 -12.13
N ILE A 11 -5.09 21.67 -12.93
CA ILE A 11 -4.95 21.36 -14.36
C ILE A 11 -4.23 22.50 -15.12
N PRO A 12 -4.62 23.79 -14.99
CA PRO A 12 -3.91 24.87 -15.68
C PRO A 12 -2.44 24.99 -15.31
N GLY A 13 -2.08 24.70 -14.05
CA GLY A 13 -0.67 24.70 -13.63
C GLY A 13 0.13 23.57 -14.27
N ILE A 14 -0.46 22.38 -14.40
CA ILE A 14 0.17 21.27 -15.14
C ILE A 14 0.28 21.57 -16.63
N GLU A 15 -0.76 22.14 -17.24
CA GLU A 15 -0.72 22.54 -18.65
C GLU A 15 0.39 23.57 -18.92
N ALA A 16 0.56 24.54 -18.03
CA ALA A 16 1.68 25.50 -18.09
C ALA A 16 3.04 24.79 -17.94
N TYR A 17 3.17 23.91 -16.95
CA TYR A 17 4.39 23.14 -16.69
C TYR A 17 4.84 22.26 -17.86
N LEU A 18 3.91 21.81 -18.72
CA LEU A 18 4.21 20.96 -19.88
C LEU A 18 4.62 21.76 -21.13
N GLN A 19 4.45 23.09 -21.16
CA GLN A 19 4.69 23.90 -22.35
C GLN A 19 6.14 23.86 -22.86
N ASP A 20 7.10 23.73 -21.95
CA ASP A 20 8.53 23.65 -22.27
C ASP A 20 9.04 22.21 -22.48
N LYS A 21 8.14 21.22 -22.44
CA LYS A 21 8.45 19.78 -22.57
C LYS A 21 7.79 19.18 -23.82
N PRO A 22 8.31 19.45 -25.03
CA PRO A 22 7.64 19.08 -26.28
C PRO A 22 7.39 17.58 -26.43
N GLN A 23 8.20 16.72 -25.81
CA GLN A 23 8.01 15.26 -25.79
C GLN A 23 6.83 14.79 -24.93
N PHE A 24 6.33 15.64 -24.02
CA PHE A 24 5.19 15.37 -23.14
C PHE A 24 4.04 16.36 -23.38
N ALA A 25 4.05 17.05 -24.53
CA ALA A 25 3.00 18.00 -24.88
C ALA A 25 1.63 17.31 -24.90
N ALA A 26 0.72 17.77 -24.04
CA ALA A 26 -0.58 17.18 -23.83
C ALA A 26 -1.68 17.91 -24.61
N ARG A 27 -2.59 17.16 -25.24
CA ARG A 27 -3.85 17.70 -25.79
C ARG A 27 -4.83 18.05 -24.69
N THR A 28 -4.87 17.22 -23.64
CA THR A 28 -5.77 17.32 -22.50
C THR A 28 -5.07 16.75 -21.27
N VAL A 29 -5.37 17.33 -20.11
CA VAL A 29 -4.91 16.85 -18.81
C VAL A 29 -6.13 16.59 -17.94
N GLU A 30 -6.16 15.41 -17.32
CA GLU A 30 -7.25 14.98 -16.45
C GLU A 30 -6.70 14.69 -15.06
N LYS A 31 -7.37 15.20 -14.03
CA LYS A 31 -7.00 14.90 -12.64
C LYS A 31 -7.53 13.51 -12.26
N LEU A 32 -6.64 12.64 -11.81
CA LEU A 32 -7.00 11.33 -11.27
C LEU A 32 -7.36 11.47 -9.78
N LEU A 33 -8.39 10.73 -9.36
CA LEU A 33 -8.87 10.70 -7.98
C LEU A 33 -8.26 9.52 -7.21
N GLY A 34 -8.41 9.52 -5.89
CA GLY A 34 -8.04 8.38 -5.01
C GLY A 34 -6.73 8.54 -4.23
N GLY A 35 -5.85 9.47 -4.61
CA GLY A 35 -4.60 9.74 -3.89
C GLY A 35 -4.78 10.59 -2.62
N TYR A 36 -4.06 10.24 -1.54
CA TYR A 36 -4.09 10.99 -0.27
C TYR A 36 -3.04 12.09 -0.18
N ALA A 37 -1.83 11.81 -0.66
CA ALA A 37 -0.63 12.62 -0.41
C ALA A 37 -0.09 13.36 -1.64
N ASN A 38 -0.60 13.09 -2.84
CA ASN A 38 -0.13 13.69 -4.08
C ASN A 38 -1.28 14.13 -5.00
N PHE A 39 -0.98 15.03 -5.93
CA PHE A 39 -1.84 15.30 -7.06
C PHE A 39 -1.37 14.46 -8.25
N THR A 40 -2.27 13.67 -8.82
CA THR A 40 -1.97 12.78 -9.94
C THR A 40 -2.84 13.16 -11.13
N TYR A 41 -2.24 13.17 -12.32
CA TYR A 41 -2.90 13.56 -13.56
C TYR A 41 -2.59 12.56 -14.66
N ARG A 42 -3.61 12.22 -15.44
CA ARG A 42 -3.43 11.57 -16.73
C ARG A 42 -3.21 12.64 -17.78
N ILE A 43 -2.12 12.52 -18.53
CA ILE A 43 -1.81 13.41 -19.64
C ILE A 43 -2.08 12.66 -20.95
N TYR A 44 -2.93 13.22 -21.80
CA TYR A 44 -3.20 12.68 -23.13
C TYR A 44 -2.30 13.39 -24.13
N LEU A 45 -1.37 12.67 -24.73
CA LEU A 45 -0.31 13.28 -25.53
C LEU A 45 -0.79 13.71 -26.92
N HIS A 46 -0.21 14.77 -27.45
CA HIS A 46 -0.36 15.13 -28.87
C HIS A 46 0.34 14.14 -29.81
N ARG A 47 1.46 13.57 -29.35
CA ARG A 47 2.24 12.56 -30.07
C ARG A 47 2.55 11.44 -29.10
N ALA A 48 2.35 10.20 -29.55
CA ALA A 48 2.61 9.04 -28.71
C ALA A 48 4.07 9.01 -28.22
N PHE A 49 4.26 8.75 -26.93
CA PHE A 49 5.57 8.55 -26.32
C PHE A 49 5.83 7.05 -26.17
N ALA A 50 6.87 6.53 -26.80
CA ALA A 50 7.18 5.09 -26.80
C ALA A 50 5.93 4.20 -27.11
N GLY A 51 5.12 4.63 -28.10
CA GLY A 51 3.90 3.94 -28.51
C GLY A 51 2.65 4.18 -27.65
N ARG A 52 2.75 4.94 -26.54
CA ARG A 52 1.63 5.21 -25.63
C ARG A 52 1.00 6.57 -25.90
N GLN A 53 -0.33 6.64 -25.88
CA GLN A 53 -1.09 7.88 -26.04
C GLN A 53 -1.31 8.62 -24.71
N THR A 54 -1.18 7.93 -23.59
CA THR A 54 -1.32 8.50 -22.26
C THR A 54 -0.09 8.23 -21.40
N LEU A 55 0.16 9.13 -20.47
CA LEU A 55 1.13 8.98 -19.38
C LEU A 55 0.50 9.50 -18.09
N VAL A 56 1.13 9.20 -16.95
CA VAL A 56 0.73 9.75 -15.65
C VAL A 56 1.78 10.72 -15.15
N LEU A 57 1.35 11.92 -14.78
CA LEU A 57 2.14 12.93 -14.08
C LEU A 57 1.74 12.93 -12.61
N LYS A 58 2.71 12.87 -11.70
CA LYS A 58 2.48 12.94 -10.26
C LYS A 58 3.26 14.11 -9.67
N TYR A 59 2.57 14.94 -8.90
CA TYR A 59 3.13 16.10 -8.20
C TYR A 59 2.99 15.91 -6.68
N ALA A 60 4.09 16.10 -5.96
CA ALA A 60 4.15 15.99 -4.50
C ALA A 60 4.21 17.39 -3.85
N PRO A 61 3.12 17.92 -3.28
CA PRO A 61 3.15 19.17 -2.52
C PRO A 61 3.77 18.98 -1.11
N PRO A 62 4.13 20.06 -0.39
CA PRO A 62 4.73 19.98 0.96
C PRO A 62 3.74 19.60 2.09
N TYR A 63 2.60 19.01 1.72
CA TYR A 63 1.52 18.58 2.61
C TYR A 63 0.76 17.42 1.97
N ALA A 64 -0.07 16.70 2.73
CA ALA A 64 -1.00 15.72 2.18
C ALA A 64 -2.30 16.41 1.69
N PRO A 65 -2.64 16.41 0.38
CA PRO A 65 -3.83 17.08 -0.15
C PRO A 65 -5.13 16.67 0.53
N ALA A 66 -5.31 15.40 0.87
CA ALA A 66 -6.52 14.90 1.54
C ALA A 66 -6.74 15.50 2.95
N SER A 67 -5.72 16.11 3.55
CA SER A 67 -5.84 16.81 4.84
C SER A 67 -6.34 18.26 4.72
N ASN A 68 -6.59 18.75 3.50
CA ASN A 68 -6.77 20.16 3.16
C ASN A 68 -5.58 21.02 3.64
N GLY A 69 -4.36 20.52 3.42
CA GLY A 69 -3.12 21.23 3.78
C GLY A 69 -2.75 21.23 5.26
N ARG A 70 -3.50 20.54 6.12
CA ARG A 70 -3.28 20.53 7.58
C ARG A 70 -2.21 19.54 8.05
N PHE A 71 -1.77 18.65 7.17
CA PHE A 71 -0.76 17.64 7.47
C PHE A 71 0.48 17.89 6.60
N PRO A 72 1.51 18.56 7.14
CA PRO A 72 2.79 18.74 6.46
C PRO A 72 3.40 17.39 6.10
N LEU A 73 3.99 17.32 4.91
CA LEU A 73 4.59 16.09 4.40
C LEU A 73 5.77 16.42 3.50
N ASP A 74 6.94 15.85 3.82
CA ASP A 74 8.18 16.12 3.09
C ASP A 74 8.06 15.67 1.62
N GLN A 75 8.42 16.56 0.69
CA GLN A 75 8.38 16.33 -0.76
C GLN A 75 9.47 15.34 -1.23
N LYS A 76 10.52 15.10 -0.41
CA LYS A 76 11.53 14.08 -0.69
C LYS A 76 10.95 12.67 -0.87
N ARG A 77 9.73 12.42 -0.40
CA ARG A 77 8.97 11.18 -0.67
C ARG A 77 8.84 10.87 -2.16
N GLN A 78 8.89 11.88 -3.03
CA GLN A 78 8.83 11.64 -4.47
C GLN A 78 10.14 11.10 -5.03
N LEU A 79 11.29 11.53 -4.51
CA LEU A 79 12.58 10.92 -4.85
C LEU A 79 12.60 9.44 -4.44
N ILE A 80 12.05 9.12 -3.26
CA ILE A 80 11.85 7.73 -2.81
C ILE A 80 11.05 6.94 -3.85
N GLU A 81 9.88 7.45 -4.25
CA GLU A 81 9.02 6.77 -5.22
C GLU A 81 9.71 6.54 -6.57
N VAL A 82 10.37 7.57 -7.12
CA VAL A 82 11.07 7.47 -8.40
C VAL A 82 12.18 6.43 -8.36
N GLN A 83 12.98 6.40 -7.29
CA GLN A 83 14.07 5.43 -7.16
C GLN A 83 13.54 4.01 -6.92
N ALA A 84 12.46 3.87 -6.14
CA ALA A 84 11.81 2.58 -5.92
C ALA A 84 11.22 2.01 -7.22
N LEU A 85 10.52 2.83 -8.02
CA LEU A 85 9.99 2.43 -9.33
C LEU A 85 11.12 2.00 -10.29
N ARG A 86 12.23 2.74 -10.34
CA ARG A 86 13.40 2.39 -11.17
C ARG A 86 14.05 1.08 -10.75
N LEU A 87 14.08 0.78 -9.45
CA LEU A 87 14.64 -0.46 -8.91
C LEU A 87 13.69 -1.64 -9.13
N ALA A 88 12.39 -1.45 -8.86
CA ALA A 88 11.33 -2.42 -9.13
C ALA A 88 11.20 -2.77 -10.62
N GLY A 89 11.45 -1.81 -11.51
CA GLY A 89 11.51 -2.06 -12.96
C GLY A 89 12.56 -3.10 -13.36
N ARG A 90 13.59 -3.32 -12.54
CA ARG A 90 14.62 -4.35 -12.77
C ARG A 90 14.18 -5.74 -12.32
N LEU A 91 13.25 -5.85 -11.36
CA LEU A 91 12.71 -7.15 -10.89
C LEU A 91 11.93 -7.87 -11.99
N SER A 92 11.15 -7.10 -12.77
CA SER A 92 10.29 -7.60 -13.84
C SER A 92 11.03 -8.39 -14.93
N ALA A 93 12.36 -8.31 -14.97
CA ALA A 93 13.20 -8.99 -15.96
C ALA A 93 13.79 -10.34 -15.51
N ALA A 94 13.77 -10.69 -14.21
CA ALA A 94 14.61 -11.79 -13.71
C ALA A 94 13.88 -12.94 -13.02
N ASN A 95 12.85 -12.73 -12.19
CA ASN A 95 12.30 -13.82 -11.34
C ASN A 95 10.83 -13.61 -10.88
N VAL A 96 10.05 -12.81 -11.60
CA VAL A 96 8.63 -12.57 -11.30
C VAL A 96 7.76 -12.83 -12.53
N PRO A 97 6.46 -13.14 -12.38
CA PRO A 97 5.59 -13.39 -13.52
C PRO A 97 5.55 -12.17 -14.45
N ALA A 98 5.65 -12.40 -15.77
CA ALA A 98 5.78 -11.31 -16.75
C ALA A 98 4.58 -10.33 -16.80
N PHE A 99 3.44 -10.70 -16.18
CA PHE A 99 2.27 -9.85 -16.09
C PHE A 99 2.31 -8.89 -14.89
N ILE A 100 3.13 -9.12 -13.86
CA ILE A 100 3.31 -8.18 -12.74
C ILE A 100 4.51 -7.27 -12.98
N THR A 101 4.31 -5.96 -12.81
CA THR A 101 5.32 -4.95 -13.13
C THR A 101 5.07 -3.62 -12.40
N VAL A 102 5.89 -2.62 -12.71
CA VAL A 102 5.72 -1.24 -12.24
C VAL A 102 5.77 -0.26 -13.42
N PRO A 103 5.18 0.94 -13.31
CA PRO A 103 5.33 1.97 -14.33
C PRO A 103 6.79 2.40 -14.53
N ALA A 104 7.22 2.51 -15.78
CA ALA A 104 8.52 3.10 -16.10
C ALA A 104 8.49 4.63 -15.88
N VAL A 105 9.53 5.18 -15.24
CA VAL A 105 9.67 6.64 -15.04
C VAL A 105 10.37 7.26 -16.25
N HIS A 106 9.73 8.26 -16.87
CA HIS A 106 10.20 8.94 -18.09
C HIS A 106 10.79 10.31 -17.84
N LEU A 107 10.34 10.99 -16.80
CA LEU A 107 10.85 12.29 -16.35
C LEU A 107 10.83 12.33 -14.84
N PHE A 108 11.87 12.90 -14.23
CA PHE A 108 11.85 13.32 -12.84
C PHE A 108 12.44 14.72 -12.74
N ASP A 109 11.60 15.66 -12.30
CA ASP A 109 11.93 17.05 -12.01
C ASP A 109 11.98 17.22 -10.51
N GLU A 110 13.18 17.10 -9.96
CA GLU A 110 13.43 17.14 -8.53
C GLU A 110 13.15 18.53 -7.93
N GLU A 111 13.36 19.61 -8.69
CA GLU A 111 13.12 20.98 -8.23
C GLU A 111 11.63 21.26 -8.04
N LYS A 112 10.81 20.80 -9.00
CA LYS A 112 9.35 20.99 -8.94
C LYS A 112 8.63 19.91 -8.16
N HIS A 113 9.34 18.86 -7.76
CA HIS A 113 8.76 17.65 -7.20
C HIS A 113 7.65 17.11 -8.12
N VAL A 114 8.00 16.89 -9.39
CA VAL A 114 7.14 16.28 -10.41
C VAL A 114 7.85 15.09 -11.05
N PHE A 115 7.12 14.01 -11.34
CA PHE A 115 7.60 12.99 -12.26
C PHE A 115 6.51 12.53 -13.23
N ILE A 116 6.93 12.01 -14.37
CA ILE A 116 6.06 11.42 -15.39
C ILE A 116 6.43 9.95 -15.54
N MET A 117 5.44 9.07 -15.54
CA MET A 117 5.59 7.62 -15.68
C MET A 117 4.61 7.03 -16.69
N ASP A 118 4.80 5.76 -17.03
CA ASP A 118 3.81 4.97 -17.76
C ASP A 118 2.42 5.08 -17.12
N ASP A 119 1.40 5.21 -17.97
CA ASP A 119 0.02 4.98 -17.56
C ASP A 119 -0.25 3.48 -17.51
N ALA A 120 -0.92 3.01 -16.46
CA ALA A 120 -1.31 1.61 -16.32
C ALA A 120 -2.40 1.22 -17.33
N GLY A 121 -3.08 2.20 -17.94
CA GLY A 121 -4.14 2.01 -18.93
C GLY A 121 -5.43 2.71 -18.51
N GLU A 122 -6.20 3.19 -19.49
CA GLU A 122 -7.45 3.90 -19.24
C GLU A 122 -8.55 2.98 -18.68
N ASP A 123 -8.56 1.71 -19.10
CA ASP A 123 -9.53 0.70 -18.67
C ASP A 123 -9.10 -0.08 -17.42
N CYS A 124 -7.91 0.22 -16.90
CA CYS A 124 -7.37 -0.48 -15.74
C CYS A 124 -7.98 0.05 -14.44
N ARG A 125 -8.16 -0.86 -13.49
CA ARG A 125 -8.83 -0.58 -12.22
C ARG A 125 -7.99 -1.05 -11.04
N THR A 126 -8.17 -0.44 -9.88
CA THR A 126 -7.51 -0.94 -8.68
C THR A 126 -8.05 -2.32 -8.30
N LEU A 127 -7.22 -3.17 -7.70
CA LEU A 127 -7.64 -4.47 -7.20
C LEU A 127 -8.75 -4.31 -6.16
N LYS A 128 -8.71 -3.24 -5.35
CA LYS A 128 -9.78 -2.90 -4.41
C LYS A 128 -11.12 -2.71 -5.11
N GLU A 129 -11.17 -1.88 -6.16
CA GLU A 129 -12.39 -1.62 -6.92
C GLU A 129 -12.93 -2.89 -7.58
N LEU A 130 -12.05 -3.67 -8.23
CA LEU A 130 -12.44 -4.92 -8.87
C LEU A 130 -13.00 -5.93 -7.87
N LEU A 131 -12.38 -6.09 -6.69
CA LEU A 131 -12.88 -7.00 -5.66
C LEU A 131 -14.21 -6.54 -5.06
N ILE A 132 -14.48 -5.23 -5.00
CA ILE A 132 -15.77 -4.73 -4.55
C ILE A 132 -16.86 -5.07 -5.56
N GLU A 133 -16.59 -4.89 -6.85
CA GLU A 133 -17.61 -4.95 -7.90
C GLU A 133 -17.77 -6.32 -8.55
N GLU A 134 -16.71 -7.13 -8.58
CA GLU A 134 -16.66 -8.37 -9.32
C GLU A 134 -16.35 -9.57 -8.43
N SER A 135 -16.78 -10.76 -8.86
CA SER A 135 -16.38 -12.03 -8.24
C SER A 135 -15.27 -12.64 -9.08
N PHE A 136 -14.16 -12.99 -8.45
CA PHE A 136 -13.04 -13.59 -9.16
C PHE A 136 -13.15 -15.11 -9.10
N PRO A 137 -12.93 -15.81 -10.23
CA PRO A 137 -12.71 -17.26 -10.19
C PRO A 137 -11.52 -17.58 -9.29
N GLN A 138 -11.61 -18.70 -8.57
CA GLN A 138 -10.57 -19.13 -7.65
C GLN A 138 -9.17 -19.11 -8.28
N ALA A 139 -9.03 -19.63 -9.51
CA ALA A 139 -7.75 -19.65 -10.23
C ALA A 139 -7.15 -18.25 -10.46
N VAL A 140 -7.99 -17.23 -10.68
CA VAL A 140 -7.55 -15.83 -10.87
C VAL A 140 -7.13 -15.24 -9.53
N SER A 141 -7.88 -15.50 -8.46
CA SER A 141 -7.50 -15.12 -7.10
C SER A 141 -6.15 -15.74 -6.69
N GLU A 142 -5.92 -17.01 -6.98
CA GLU A 142 -4.64 -17.67 -6.72
C GLU A 142 -3.52 -17.09 -7.58
N GLN A 143 -3.78 -16.79 -8.86
CA GLN A 143 -2.82 -16.18 -9.77
C GLN A 143 -2.34 -14.82 -9.22
N ILE A 144 -3.26 -13.98 -8.76
CA ILE A 144 -2.94 -12.66 -8.19
C ILE A 144 -2.13 -12.81 -6.91
N GLY A 145 -2.58 -13.66 -5.97
CA GLY A 145 -1.88 -13.85 -4.70
C GLY A 145 -0.46 -14.37 -4.89
N ARG A 146 -0.27 -15.39 -5.74
CA ARG A 146 1.06 -15.95 -6.03
C ARG A 146 1.99 -14.91 -6.66
N ALA A 147 1.54 -14.22 -7.69
CA ALA A 147 2.37 -13.22 -8.37
C ALA A 147 2.77 -12.06 -7.47
N LEU A 148 1.86 -11.61 -6.60
CA LEU A 148 2.17 -10.57 -5.62
C LEU A 148 3.18 -11.07 -4.57
N GLY A 149 3.07 -12.33 -4.15
CA GLY A 149 4.01 -12.97 -3.23
C GLY A 149 5.41 -13.01 -3.81
N GLU A 150 5.55 -13.52 -5.04
CA GLU A 150 6.82 -13.56 -5.78
C GLU A 150 7.41 -12.15 -5.98
N PHE A 151 6.57 -11.18 -6.35
CA PHE A 151 7.01 -9.80 -6.53
C PHE A 151 7.55 -9.18 -5.24
N ILE A 152 6.82 -9.31 -4.12
CA ILE A 152 7.24 -8.68 -2.87
C ILE A 152 8.46 -9.38 -2.25
N ILE A 153 8.64 -10.69 -2.47
CA ILE A 153 9.90 -11.38 -2.15
C ILE A 153 11.08 -10.70 -2.85
N GLY A 154 10.94 -10.40 -4.15
CA GLY A 154 11.97 -9.72 -4.92
C GLY A 154 12.35 -8.36 -4.33
N VAL A 155 11.37 -7.61 -3.83
CA VAL A 155 11.59 -6.32 -3.16
C VAL A 155 12.31 -6.52 -1.83
N HIS A 156 11.81 -7.44 -1.00
CA HIS A 156 12.31 -7.71 0.35
C HIS A 156 13.72 -8.31 0.37
N THR A 157 14.24 -8.75 -0.77
CA THR A 157 15.58 -9.34 -0.92
C THR A 157 16.61 -8.40 -1.55
N TRP A 158 16.25 -7.16 -1.87
CA TRP A 158 17.19 -6.20 -2.44
C TRP A 158 18.42 -5.90 -1.59
N ASN A 159 18.29 -5.95 -0.26
CA ASN A 159 19.42 -5.78 0.65
C ASN A 159 20.45 -6.92 0.54
N GLN A 160 20.09 -8.05 -0.06
CA GLN A 160 20.98 -9.18 -0.33
C GLN A 160 21.73 -9.02 -1.66
N ASN A 161 21.32 -8.06 -2.50
CA ASN A 161 21.99 -7.79 -3.76
C ASN A 161 23.10 -6.75 -3.56
N PRO A 162 24.39 -7.11 -3.77
CA PRO A 162 25.51 -6.19 -3.57
C PRO A 162 25.48 -4.97 -4.49
N ASP A 163 24.77 -5.03 -5.63
CA ASP A 163 24.64 -3.93 -6.58
C ASP A 163 23.50 -2.95 -6.24
N THR A 164 22.80 -3.17 -5.11
CA THR A 164 21.65 -2.37 -4.70
C THR A 164 21.97 -1.54 -3.46
N ASP A 165 22.10 -0.22 -3.64
CA ASP A 165 22.24 0.73 -2.54
C ASP A 165 20.87 1.14 -1.98
N LEU A 166 20.61 0.77 -0.72
CA LEU A 166 19.38 1.11 0.00
C LEU A 166 19.53 2.30 0.95
N THR A 167 20.65 3.03 0.92
CA THR A 167 20.93 4.17 1.81
C THR A 167 19.85 5.25 1.73
N LEU A 168 19.33 5.54 0.53
CA LEU A 168 18.23 6.48 0.35
C LEU A 168 16.98 6.04 1.14
N PHE A 169 16.61 4.77 1.05
CA PHE A 169 15.43 4.21 1.69
C PHE A 169 15.61 4.05 3.20
N ALA A 170 16.81 3.74 3.67
CA ALA A 170 17.14 3.73 5.10
C ALA A 170 16.98 5.12 5.74
N ASN A 171 17.20 6.18 4.96
CA ASN A 171 17.03 7.57 5.38
C ASN A 171 15.64 8.14 5.10
N SER A 172 14.68 7.33 4.64
CA SER A 172 13.29 7.73 4.38
C SER A 172 12.55 8.02 5.70
N GLN A 173 12.73 9.23 6.23
CA GLN A 173 12.07 9.67 7.48
C GLN A 173 10.56 9.72 7.32
N VAL A 174 10.06 10.12 6.15
CA VAL A 174 8.62 10.17 5.86
C VAL A 174 7.99 8.78 5.94
N GLY A 175 8.56 7.78 5.29
CA GLY A 175 8.04 6.41 5.34
C GLY A 175 8.05 5.85 6.76
N LYS A 176 9.15 6.07 7.51
CA LYS A 176 9.28 5.61 8.91
C LYS A 176 8.26 6.30 9.82
N TYR A 177 8.15 7.62 9.70
CA TYR A 177 7.22 8.43 10.48
C TYR A 177 5.77 8.02 10.24
N ILE A 178 5.34 7.89 8.98
CA ILE A 178 3.96 7.52 8.65
C ILE A 178 3.65 6.09 9.12
N ALA A 179 4.52 5.12 8.86
CA ALA A 179 4.28 3.75 9.33
C ALA A 179 4.17 3.66 10.86
N ALA A 180 5.06 4.35 11.59
CA ALA A 180 5.06 4.40 13.05
C ALA A 180 3.82 5.12 13.60
N LEU A 181 3.53 6.33 13.11
CA LEU A 181 2.45 7.17 13.62
C LEU A 181 1.09 6.57 13.34
N ILE A 182 0.83 6.19 12.08
CA ILE A 182 -0.52 5.86 11.64
C ILE A 182 -0.97 4.53 12.24
N ASN A 183 -0.12 3.51 12.21
CA ASN A 183 -0.48 2.16 12.63
C ASN A 183 -0.29 1.95 14.13
N TYR A 184 0.74 2.53 14.75
CA TYR A 184 1.08 2.26 16.15
C TYR A 184 0.84 3.46 17.06
N GLY A 185 1.26 4.66 16.66
CA GLY A 185 1.08 5.89 17.44
C GLY A 185 -0.39 6.31 17.66
N ARG A 186 -1.32 5.74 16.89
CA ARG A 186 -2.77 6.00 17.01
C ARG A 186 -3.54 4.93 17.80
N LEU A 187 -2.91 3.85 18.25
CA LEU A 187 -3.64 2.73 18.88
C LEU A 187 -4.35 3.16 20.17
N GLU A 188 -3.62 3.75 21.12
CA GLU A 188 -4.20 4.18 22.41
C GLU A 188 -5.36 5.16 22.19
N SER A 189 -5.11 6.21 21.41
CA SER A 189 -6.06 7.28 21.20
C SER A 189 -7.31 6.80 20.45
N THR A 190 -7.18 5.82 19.56
CA THR A 190 -8.32 5.19 18.88
C THR A 190 -9.16 4.34 19.84
N LEU A 191 -8.53 3.52 20.68
CA LEU A 191 -9.24 2.60 21.57
C LEU A 191 -9.85 3.30 22.79
N THR A 192 -9.23 4.39 23.25
CA THR A 192 -9.67 5.15 24.44
C THR A 192 -10.54 6.35 24.10
N GLY A 193 -10.61 6.75 22.82
CA GLY A 193 -11.25 8.00 22.40
C GLY A 193 -10.56 9.27 22.89
N LYS A 194 -9.39 9.17 23.55
CA LYS A 194 -8.60 10.32 23.98
C LYS A 194 -8.14 11.13 22.75
N HIS A 195 -7.94 12.42 22.95
CA HIS A 195 -7.42 13.37 21.93
C HIS A 195 -8.38 13.74 20.80
N GLY A 196 -9.70 13.53 20.97
CA GLY A 196 -10.73 14.12 20.09
C GLY A 196 -10.71 13.57 18.66
N ILE A 197 -10.36 12.31 18.51
CA ILE A 197 -10.29 11.66 17.20
C ILE A 197 -11.70 11.38 16.68
N ASP A 198 -11.99 11.85 15.47
CA ASP A 198 -13.22 11.57 14.71
C ASP A 198 -13.31 10.08 14.36
N THR A 199 -13.74 9.26 15.33
CA THR A 199 -14.07 7.83 15.17
C THR A 199 -15.48 7.55 15.71
N PRO A 200 -16.54 8.10 15.09
CA PRO A 200 -17.90 8.08 15.66
C PRO A 200 -18.43 6.67 15.92
N ALA A 201 -17.97 5.67 15.14
CA ALA A 201 -18.36 4.28 15.33
C ALA A 201 -17.90 3.70 16.68
N LEU A 202 -16.79 4.21 17.21
CA LEU A 202 -16.18 3.73 18.46
C LEU A 202 -16.63 4.53 19.69
N SER A 203 -17.19 5.72 19.50
CA SER A 203 -17.75 6.52 20.60
C SER A 203 -19.13 6.03 21.05
N ASP A 204 -19.45 6.27 22.33
CA ASP A 204 -20.78 6.20 22.94
C ASP A 204 -21.58 4.87 22.80
N PRO A 205 -21.19 3.77 23.47
CA PRO A 205 -20.08 3.68 24.41
C PRO A 205 -18.76 3.36 23.72
N LEU A 206 -17.66 3.63 24.42
CA LEU A 206 -16.33 3.13 24.03
C LEU A 206 -16.33 1.59 23.96
N LEU A 207 -15.34 1.03 23.27
CA LEU A 207 -15.08 -0.41 23.32
C LEU A 207 -14.58 -0.76 24.72
N ASP A 208 -15.09 -1.85 25.29
CA ASP A 208 -14.63 -2.38 26.57
C ASP A 208 -13.39 -3.27 26.35
N ILE A 209 -12.21 -2.66 26.45
CA ILE A 209 -10.93 -3.35 26.25
C ILE A 209 -10.32 -3.65 27.62
N PRO A 210 -10.11 -4.93 27.99
CA PRO A 210 -9.47 -5.30 29.25
C PRO A 210 -8.10 -4.64 29.44
N GLU A 211 -7.81 -4.18 30.66
CA GLU A 211 -6.57 -3.47 31.00
C GLU A 211 -5.31 -4.25 30.61
N ALA A 212 -5.31 -5.57 30.83
CA ALA A 212 -4.20 -6.44 30.43
C ALA A 212 -3.94 -6.41 28.91
N LYS A 213 -4.99 -6.46 28.09
CA LYS A 213 -4.86 -6.36 26.62
C LYS A 213 -4.36 -4.99 26.20
N MET A 214 -4.84 -3.93 26.84
CA MET A 214 -4.36 -2.58 26.59
C MET A 214 -2.86 -2.46 26.89
N ALA A 215 -2.40 -2.96 28.04
CA ALA A 215 -0.98 -2.93 28.41
C ALA A 215 -0.10 -3.66 27.38
N THR A 216 -0.54 -4.84 26.91
CA THR A 216 0.10 -5.61 25.83
C THR A 216 0.18 -4.80 24.54
N ILE A 217 -0.91 -4.18 24.12
CA ILE A 217 -0.97 -3.35 22.90
C ILE A 217 -0.01 -2.16 22.97
N LEU A 218 0.03 -1.46 24.09
CA LEU A 218 0.91 -0.28 24.25
C LEU A 218 2.38 -0.67 24.21
N LYS A 219 2.76 -1.77 24.86
CA LYS A 219 4.13 -2.28 24.83
C LYS A 219 4.54 -2.70 23.41
N LEU A 220 3.66 -3.42 22.71
CA LEU A 220 3.85 -3.79 21.30
C LEU A 220 4.00 -2.55 20.41
N ALA A 221 3.16 -1.54 20.60
CA ALA A 221 3.19 -0.30 19.84
C ALA A 221 4.49 0.47 20.04
N GLU A 222 4.99 0.56 21.27
CA GLU A 222 6.28 1.18 21.59
C GLU A 222 7.43 0.41 20.92
N ARG A 223 7.50 -0.91 21.13
CA ARG A 223 8.52 -1.79 20.54
C ARG A 223 8.55 -1.65 19.02
N ARG A 224 7.40 -1.72 18.36
CA ARG A 224 7.35 -1.66 16.90
C ARG A 224 7.75 -0.31 16.33
N GLN A 225 7.41 0.79 17.02
CA GLN A 225 7.89 2.12 16.64
C GLN A 225 9.41 2.19 16.74
N GLN A 226 10.00 1.69 17.83
CA GLN A 226 11.46 1.65 18.00
C GLN A 226 12.12 0.83 16.89
N GLU A 227 11.61 -0.36 16.58
CA GLU A 227 12.11 -1.20 15.50
C GLU A 227 12.04 -0.50 14.14
N ILE A 228 10.92 0.16 13.79
CA ILE A 228 10.78 0.91 12.53
C ILE A 228 11.89 1.97 12.39
N TYR A 229 12.17 2.72 13.47
CA TYR A 229 13.20 3.76 13.44
C TYR A 229 14.63 3.23 13.49
N ALA A 230 14.86 2.05 14.09
CA ALA A 230 16.18 1.43 14.22
C ALA A 230 16.71 0.81 12.92
N THR A 231 15.89 0.72 11.88
CA THR A 231 16.24 0.13 10.57
C THR A 231 17.35 0.91 9.86
N SER A 232 18.16 0.17 9.13
CA SER A 232 19.39 0.58 8.45
C SER A 232 19.40 0.14 7.00
N ALA A 233 20.47 0.44 6.26
CA ALA A 233 20.60 0.05 4.86
C ALA A 233 20.78 -1.47 4.64
N SER A 234 21.16 -2.23 5.68
CA SER A 234 21.26 -3.68 5.60
C SER A 234 19.94 -4.41 5.84
N ASP A 235 18.90 -3.70 6.27
CA ASP A 235 17.57 -4.28 6.48
C ASP A 235 16.80 -4.41 5.15
N PRO A 236 15.84 -5.35 5.06
CA PRO A 236 14.99 -5.52 3.88
C PRO A 236 14.35 -4.21 3.42
N MET A 237 14.18 -4.03 2.10
CA MET A 237 13.35 -2.96 1.58
C MET A 237 11.87 -3.29 1.79
N THR A 238 11.03 -2.28 1.99
CA THR A 238 9.56 -2.39 2.01
C THR A 238 8.95 -1.41 1.03
N HIS A 239 7.85 -1.79 0.38
CA HIS A 239 6.97 -0.89 -0.36
C HIS A 239 6.46 0.24 0.56
N GLY A 240 6.05 -0.13 1.78
CA GLY A 240 5.67 0.80 2.84
C GLY A 240 4.23 1.29 2.78
N ASP A 241 3.51 1.01 1.70
CA ASP A 241 2.07 1.22 1.53
C ASP A 241 1.44 0.13 0.63
N LEU A 242 1.70 -1.14 0.92
CA LEU A 242 1.22 -2.25 0.08
C LEU A 242 -0.24 -2.59 0.42
N TRP A 243 -1.18 -2.12 -0.41
CA TRP A 243 -2.60 -2.45 -0.28
C TRP A 243 -3.30 -2.56 -1.64
N PRO A 244 -4.50 -3.17 -1.73
CA PRO A 244 -5.19 -3.40 -3.00
C PRO A 244 -5.55 -2.13 -3.79
N GLY A 245 -5.54 -0.94 -3.17
CA GLY A 245 -5.72 0.34 -3.87
C GLY A 245 -4.49 0.77 -4.68
N ASN A 246 -3.30 0.31 -4.30
CA ASN A 246 -2.05 0.57 -5.00
C ASN A 246 -1.68 -0.53 -6.01
N LEU A 247 -2.59 -1.47 -6.26
CA LEU A 247 -2.44 -2.53 -7.25
C LEU A 247 -3.44 -2.27 -8.37
N VAL A 248 -2.97 -1.97 -9.59
CA VAL A 248 -3.85 -1.74 -10.75
C VAL A 248 -3.81 -2.93 -11.67
N VAL A 249 -4.98 -3.46 -12.03
CA VAL A 249 -5.13 -4.75 -12.71
C VAL A 249 -5.88 -4.55 -14.02
N SER A 250 -5.33 -5.11 -15.11
CA SER A 250 -6.06 -5.43 -16.33
C SER A 250 -6.45 -6.91 -16.31
N LEU A 251 -7.73 -7.19 -16.46
CA LEU A 251 -8.27 -8.55 -16.50
C LEU A 251 -8.40 -9.03 -17.95
N ARG A 252 -7.94 -10.25 -18.20
CA ARG A 252 -8.21 -10.95 -19.46
C ARG A 252 -9.59 -11.59 -19.38
N ARG A 253 -10.47 -11.23 -20.31
CA ARG A 253 -11.84 -11.76 -20.40
C ARG A 253 -12.03 -12.64 -21.63
N GLY A 254 -12.87 -13.66 -21.47
CA GLY A 254 -13.34 -14.52 -22.56
C GLY A 254 -14.34 -13.80 -23.47
N THR A 255 -14.74 -14.48 -24.55
CA THR A 255 -15.74 -13.96 -25.51
C THR A 255 -17.13 -13.80 -24.89
N ASP A 256 -17.39 -14.47 -23.78
CA ASP A 256 -18.62 -14.39 -22.98
C ASP A 256 -18.56 -13.33 -21.88
N GLY A 257 -17.44 -12.59 -21.78
CA GLY A 257 -17.21 -11.54 -20.78
C GLY A 257 -16.73 -12.05 -19.41
N ASN A 258 -16.61 -13.36 -19.23
CA ASN A 258 -16.12 -13.94 -17.98
C ASN A 258 -14.63 -13.67 -17.78
N ILE A 259 -14.22 -13.50 -16.52
CA ILE A 259 -12.81 -13.32 -16.17
C ILE A 259 -12.10 -14.65 -16.37
N GLU A 260 -11.05 -14.68 -17.20
CA GLU A 260 -10.25 -15.88 -17.47
C GLU A 260 -8.81 -15.77 -16.95
N GLY A 261 -8.37 -14.58 -16.54
CA GLY A 261 -7.03 -14.38 -16.02
C GLY A 261 -6.66 -12.92 -15.83
N VAL A 262 -5.40 -12.69 -15.46
CA VAL A 262 -4.79 -11.36 -15.38
C VAL A 262 -3.95 -11.11 -16.63
N GLU A 263 -4.20 -10.00 -17.31
CA GLU A 263 -3.36 -9.53 -18.43
C GLU A 263 -2.15 -8.75 -17.91
N LYS A 264 -2.38 -7.80 -17.01
CA LYS A 264 -1.35 -6.99 -16.36
C LYS A 264 -1.72 -6.64 -14.92
N LEU A 265 -0.70 -6.56 -14.07
CA LEU A 265 -0.79 -6.10 -12.68
C LEU A 265 0.34 -5.09 -12.43
N TYR A 266 0.00 -3.86 -12.11
CA TYR A 266 0.93 -2.79 -11.78
C TYR A 266 0.96 -2.54 -10.27
N VAL A 267 2.16 -2.49 -9.69
CA VAL A 267 2.38 -2.09 -8.29
C VAL A 267 2.79 -0.61 -8.26
N LEU A 268 1.96 0.23 -7.65
CA LEU A 268 2.03 1.69 -7.68
C LEU A 268 2.36 2.28 -6.31
N ASP A 269 2.68 3.58 -6.30
CA ASP A 269 2.72 4.43 -5.11
C ASP A 269 3.76 4.03 -4.04
N TRP A 270 5.03 4.17 -4.42
CA TRP A 270 6.18 3.77 -3.59
C TRP A 270 6.70 4.89 -2.68
N GLU A 271 5.90 5.94 -2.43
CA GLU A 271 6.36 7.15 -1.73
C GLU A 271 6.73 6.93 -0.26
N LEU A 272 6.19 5.87 0.36
CA LEU A 272 6.51 5.44 1.73
C LEU A 272 7.58 4.36 1.81
N GLY A 273 8.24 4.08 0.67
CA GLY A 273 9.33 3.13 0.56
C GLY A 273 10.45 3.42 1.55
N LYS A 274 10.90 2.37 2.25
CA LYS A 274 11.92 2.44 3.29
C LYS A 274 12.51 1.07 3.54
N THR A 275 13.72 1.03 4.08
CA THR A 275 14.17 -0.23 4.70
C THR A 275 13.39 -0.46 5.98
N GLY A 276 13.06 -1.73 6.25
CA GLY A 276 12.42 -2.13 7.48
C GLY A 276 11.91 -3.54 7.48
N LEU A 277 10.78 -3.72 8.16
CA LEU A 277 10.26 -5.03 8.52
C LEU A 277 9.33 -5.55 7.40
N PRO A 278 9.68 -6.65 6.71
CA PRO A 278 8.83 -7.26 5.68
C PRO A 278 7.39 -7.52 6.11
N GLY A 279 7.21 -7.90 7.38
CA GLY A 279 5.89 -8.22 7.93
C GLY A 279 4.90 -7.05 7.92
N LEU A 280 5.36 -5.80 7.78
CA LEU A 280 4.46 -4.65 7.66
C LEU A 280 3.78 -4.61 6.30
N ASP A 281 4.50 -4.84 5.20
CA ASP A 281 3.89 -4.90 3.86
C ASP A 281 2.90 -6.08 3.76
N LEU A 282 3.32 -7.26 4.26
CA LEU A 282 2.47 -8.45 4.27
C LEU A 282 1.20 -8.20 5.11
N GLY A 283 1.37 -7.64 6.31
CA GLY A 283 0.28 -7.36 7.23
C GLY A 283 -0.70 -6.32 6.70
N GLN A 284 -0.20 -5.25 6.08
CA GLN A 284 -1.04 -4.17 5.56
C GLN A 284 -1.92 -4.69 4.42
N PHE A 285 -1.33 -5.44 3.48
CA PHE A 285 -2.09 -6.06 2.39
C PHE A 285 -3.17 -7.00 2.94
N CYS A 286 -2.80 -7.88 3.88
CA CYS A 286 -3.74 -8.81 4.50
C CYS A 286 -4.85 -8.09 5.29
N ALA A 287 -4.55 -6.97 5.94
CA ALA A 287 -5.54 -6.19 6.70
C ALA A 287 -6.60 -5.56 5.80
N GLU A 288 -6.19 -4.97 4.68
CA GLU A 288 -7.14 -4.40 3.71
C GLU A 288 -7.99 -5.48 3.04
N MET A 289 -7.38 -6.64 2.71
CA MET A 289 -8.11 -7.79 2.17
C MET A 289 -9.09 -8.40 3.19
N TYR A 290 -8.68 -8.49 4.46
CA TYR A 290 -9.57 -8.89 5.55
C TYR A 290 -10.74 -7.92 5.71
N THR A 291 -10.46 -6.62 5.70
CA THR A 291 -11.49 -5.57 5.80
C THR A 291 -12.47 -5.66 4.63
N LEU A 292 -11.98 -5.86 3.40
CA LEU A 292 -12.84 -6.12 2.24
C LEU A 292 -13.76 -7.33 2.48
N SER A 293 -13.23 -8.44 3.01
CA SER A 293 -14.03 -9.64 3.29
C SER A 293 -15.14 -9.43 4.33
N GLU A 294 -14.93 -8.51 5.27
CA GLU A 294 -15.87 -8.22 6.36
C GLU A 294 -16.96 -7.22 5.96
N PHE A 295 -16.63 -6.23 5.13
CA PHE A 295 -17.60 -5.26 4.63
C PHE A 295 -18.27 -5.68 3.32
N TYR A 296 -17.68 -6.64 2.59
CA TYR A 296 -18.25 -7.25 1.38
C TYR A 296 -18.21 -8.80 1.48
N PRO A 297 -19.11 -9.42 2.26
CA PRO A 297 -19.07 -10.86 2.54
C PRO A 297 -19.13 -11.76 1.31
N THR A 298 -19.76 -11.32 0.22
CA THR A 298 -19.81 -12.04 -1.06
C THR A 298 -18.44 -12.18 -1.74
N ARG A 299 -17.44 -11.43 -1.27
CA ARG A 299 -16.06 -11.42 -1.79
C ARG A 299 -15.11 -12.23 -0.92
N ARG A 300 -15.60 -12.77 0.20
CA ARG A 300 -14.79 -13.45 1.22
C ARG A 300 -13.93 -14.56 0.62
N GLU A 301 -14.50 -15.41 -0.23
CA GLU A 301 -13.77 -16.50 -0.89
C GLU A 301 -12.59 -15.96 -1.70
N SER A 302 -12.83 -15.04 -2.64
CA SER A 302 -11.77 -14.44 -3.47
C SER A 302 -10.68 -13.76 -2.62
N THR A 303 -11.07 -13.03 -1.56
CA THR A 303 -10.10 -12.36 -0.68
C THR A 303 -9.26 -13.35 0.13
N GLN A 304 -9.86 -14.41 0.68
CA GLN A 304 -9.16 -15.44 1.44
C GLN A 304 -8.22 -16.25 0.56
N THR A 305 -8.64 -16.59 -0.66
CA THR A 305 -7.80 -17.27 -1.64
C THR A 305 -6.58 -16.43 -2.02
N ILE A 306 -6.76 -15.11 -2.23
CA ILE A 306 -5.64 -14.20 -2.51
C ILE A 306 -4.68 -14.14 -1.31
N ILE A 307 -5.18 -13.95 -0.08
CA ILE A 307 -4.35 -13.92 1.15
C ILE A 307 -3.57 -15.22 1.30
N GLY A 308 -4.26 -16.36 1.18
CA GLY A 308 -3.65 -17.68 1.36
C GLY A 308 -2.57 -17.96 0.33
N SER A 309 -2.80 -17.59 -0.94
CA SER A 309 -1.81 -17.75 -2.00
C SER A 309 -0.63 -16.79 -1.83
N PHE A 310 -0.89 -15.55 -1.43
CA PHE A 310 0.12 -14.53 -1.18
C PHE A 310 1.07 -14.91 -0.04
N LEU A 311 0.51 -15.20 1.14
CA LEU A 311 1.31 -15.61 2.30
C LEU A 311 1.94 -16.98 2.11
N GLY A 312 1.23 -17.92 1.48
CA GLY A 312 1.74 -19.24 1.14
C GLY A 312 3.01 -19.18 0.30
N THR A 313 2.98 -18.37 -0.76
CA THR A 313 4.14 -18.16 -1.64
C THR A 313 5.31 -17.55 -0.90
N TYR A 314 5.05 -16.57 -0.03
CA TYR A 314 6.07 -15.95 0.80
C TYR A 314 6.70 -16.94 1.80
N GLY A 315 5.88 -17.76 2.45
CA GLY A 315 6.31 -18.79 3.40
C GLY A 315 7.12 -19.90 2.73
N GLU A 316 6.74 -20.31 1.53
CA GLU A 316 7.49 -21.29 0.73
C GLU A 316 8.90 -20.81 0.41
N TRP A 317 9.04 -19.53 0.03
CA TRP A 317 10.34 -18.94 -0.25
C TRP A 317 11.25 -18.88 0.99
N ARG A 318 10.70 -18.60 2.18
CA ARG A 318 11.46 -18.54 3.44
C ARG A 318 11.84 -19.91 4.00
N GLY A 319 11.16 -20.98 3.59
CA GLY A 319 11.18 -22.26 4.29
C GLY A 319 10.04 -22.32 5.31
N LYS A 320 8.97 -23.06 4.99
CA LYS A 320 7.77 -23.19 5.85
C LYS A 320 8.15 -23.59 7.28
N GLY A 321 7.55 -22.93 8.25
CA GLY A 321 7.70 -23.22 9.67
C GLY A 321 8.93 -22.61 10.35
N GLU A 322 9.80 -21.88 9.64
CA GLU A 322 11.05 -21.36 10.23
C GLU A 322 10.96 -19.93 10.78
N ASP A 323 9.90 -19.16 10.48
CA ASP A 323 9.83 -17.72 10.80
C ASP A 323 8.57 -17.31 11.59
N ILE A 324 8.45 -17.85 12.80
CA ILE A 324 7.38 -17.49 13.73
C ILE A 324 7.40 -15.99 14.06
N GLU A 325 8.58 -15.38 14.16
CA GLU A 325 8.67 -13.94 14.45
C GLU A 325 8.02 -13.13 13.33
N LEU A 326 8.33 -13.40 12.05
CA LEU A 326 7.66 -12.74 10.93
C LEU A 326 6.13 -12.89 11.02
N ALA A 327 5.62 -14.09 11.30
CA ALA A 327 4.17 -14.30 11.46
C ALA A 327 3.57 -13.46 12.60
N ARG A 328 4.30 -13.24 13.70
CA ARG A 328 3.90 -12.32 14.78
C ARG A 328 3.88 -10.86 14.31
N ILE A 329 4.87 -10.44 13.51
CA ILE A 329 4.89 -9.10 12.91
C ILE A 329 3.67 -8.92 12.00
N VAL A 330 3.41 -9.88 11.10
CA VAL A 330 2.26 -9.83 10.19
C VAL A 330 0.95 -9.77 10.98
N MET A 331 0.76 -10.66 11.94
CA MET A 331 -0.45 -10.72 12.78
C MET A 331 -0.70 -9.42 13.53
N SER A 332 0.33 -8.92 14.23
CA SER A 332 0.24 -7.67 14.99
C SER A 332 0.00 -6.46 14.08
N HIS A 333 0.60 -6.43 12.88
CA HIS A 333 0.37 -5.35 11.94
C HIS A 333 -1.02 -5.38 11.33
N ILE A 334 -1.57 -6.57 11.04
CA ILE A 334 -2.98 -6.71 10.65
C ILE A 334 -3.87 -6.09 11.74
N GLY A 335 -3.68 -6.50 12.99
CA GLY A 335 -4.46 -5.96 14.11
C GLY A 335 -4.33 -4.45 14.27
N ALA A 336 -3.10 -3.91 14.15
CA ALA A 336 -2.84 -2.47 14.23
C ALA A 336 -3.58 -1.69 13.13
N HIS A 337 -3.56 -2.20 11.90
CA HIS A 337 -4.25 -1.60 10.76
C HIS A 337 -5.76 -1.63 10.94
N LEU A 338 -6.33 -2.76 11.38
CA LEU A 338 -7.77 -2.89 11.62
C LEU A 338 -8.25 -1.90 12.68
N VAL A 339 -7.49 -1.70 13.76
CA VAL A 339 -7.82 -0.74 14.82
C VAL A 339 -7.73 0.69 14.30
N THR A 340 -6.66 1.05 13.59
CA THR A 340 -6.38 2.47 13.27
C THR A 340 -7.06 2.95 11.99
N TRP A 341 -7.17 2.14 10.95
CA TRP A 341 -7.73 2.56 9.66
C TRP A 341 -9.25 2.38 9.57
N THR A 342 -9.77 1.21 9.95
CA THR A 342 -11.20 0.89 9.78
C THR A 342 -12.16 1.98 10.26
N PRO A 343 -12.00 2.56 11.47
CA PRO A 343 -12.95 3.57 11.97
C PRO A 343 -12.75 4.96 11.34
N ARG A 344 -11.70 5.17 10.53
CA ARG A 344 -11.37 6.46 9.88
C ARG A 344 -11.72 6.49 8.40
N ILE A 345 -11.91 5.33 7.77
CA ILE A 345 -12.27 5.22 6.36
C ILE A 345 -13.79 5.23 6.22
N ARG A 346 -14.32 6.35 5.74
CA ARG A 346 -15.78 6.60 5.66
C ARG A 346 -16.52 5.70 4.66
N SER A 347 -15.82 5.13 3.68
CA SER A 347 -16.42 4.20 2.73
C SER A 347 -16.73 2.83 3.35
N TRP A 348 -16.09 2.48 4.46
CA TRP A 348 -16.52 1.35 5.27
C TRP A 348 -17.77 1.73 6.06
N SER A 349 -18.92 1.21 5.66
CA SER A 349 -20.20 1.57 6.26
C SER A 349 -20.63 0.58 7.34
N GLY A 350 -21.21 1.09 8.43
CA GLY A 350 -21.89 0.29 9.44
C GLY A 350 -21.18 0.31 10.78
N ARG A 351 -21.74 1.06 11.74
CA ARG A 351 -21.19 1.25 13.08
C ARG A 351 -20.83 -0.06 13.79
N GLN A 352 -21.77 -1.01 13.80
CA GLN A 352 -21.56 -2.29 14.48
C GLN A 352 -20.44 -3.10 13.81
N LYS A 353 -20.45 -3.19 12.48
CA LYS A 353 -19.40 -3.91 11.74
C LYS A 353 -18.02 -3.29 11.95
N THR A 354 -17.93 -1.95 11.96
CA THR A 354 -16.68 -1.25 12.31
C THR A 354 -16.18 -1.64 13.70
N ARG A 355 -17.07 -1.71 14.71
CA ARG A 355 -16.70 -2.13 16.06
C ARG A 355 -16.21 -3.57 16.10
N GLU A 356 -16.93 -4.50 15.47
CA GLU A 356 -16.54 -5.92 15.38
C GLU A 356 -15.15 -6.09 14.74
N VAL A 357 -14.84 -5.32 13.69
CA VAL A 357 -13.52 -5.36 13.03
C VAL A 357 -12.43 -4.79 13.95
N VAL A 358 -12.70 -3.70 14.68
CA VAL A 358 -11.73 -3.13 15.64
C VAL A 358 -11.49 -4.06 16.83
N GLU A 359 -12.54 -4.69 17.37
CA GLU A 359 -12.43 -5.73 18.40
C GLU A 359 -11.59 -6.90 17.91
N LYS A 360 -11.82 -7.35 16.67
CA LYS A 360 -10.95 -8.37 16.07
C LYS A 360 -9.50 -7.90 15.93
N GLY A 361 -9.28 -6.64 15.59
CA GLY A 361 -7.94 -6.04 15.54
C GLY A 361 -7.23 -6.07 16.89
N VAL A 362 -7.96 -5.81 17.99
CA VAL A 362 -7.45 -5.97 19.37
C VAL A 362 -7.04 -7.42 19.65
N GLU A 363 -7.87 -8.40 19.28
CA GLU A 363 -7.51 -9.81 19.45
C GLU A 363 -6.27 -10.20 18.62
N MET A 364 -6.15 -9.69 17.40
CA MET A 364 -4.99 -9.95 16.53
C MET A 364 -3.70 -9.32 17.07
N LEU A 365 -3.76 -8.11 17.65
CA LEU A 365 -2.62 -7.48 18.31
C LEU A 365 -2.11 -8.35 19.47
N VAL A 366 -3.02 -8.81 20.34
CA VAL A 366 -2.67 -9.67 21.48
C VAL A 366 -2.17 -11.04 21.00
N LEU A 367 -2.81 -11.63 19.99
CA LEU A 367 -2.37 -12.90 19.41
C LEU A 367 -0.96 -12.80 18.80
N GLY A 368 -0.63 -11.69 18.12
CA GLY A 368 0.71 -11.47 17.60
C GLY A 368 1.78 -11.43 18.70
N GLU A 369 1.48 -10.78 19.84
CA GLU A 369 2.42 -10.67 20.95
C GLU A 369 2.52 -11.97 21.77
N GLU A 370 1.39 -12.55 22.17
CA GLU A 370 1.31 -13.56 23.23
C GLU A 370 0.86 -14.94 22.71
N GLY A 371 0.41 -15.01 21.47
CA GLY A 371 -0.15 -16.23 20.88
C GLY A 371 0.82 -17.40 20.85
N THR A 372 0.31 -18.61 21.01
CA THR A 372 1.09 -19.83 20.76
C THR A 372 1.32 -20.02 19.27
N GLU A 373 2.33 -20.81 18.89
CA GLU A 373 2.55 -21.19 17.50
C GLU A 373 1.32 -21.88 16.88
N SER A 374 0.65 -22.78 17.60
CA SER A 374 -0.59 -23.42 17.12
C SER A 374 -1.66 -22.39 16.78
N SER A 375 -1.85 -21.41 17.67
CA SER A 375 -2.81 -20.33 17.45
C SER A 375 -2.47 -19.46 16.25
N LEU A 376 -1.18 -19.25 15.93
CA LEU A 376 -0.76 -18.54 14.71
C LEU A 376 -1.01 -19.39 13.45
N ARG A 377 -0.72 -20.70 13.49
CA ARG A 377 -0.97 -21.64 12.38
C ARG A 377 -2.44 -21.77 12.03
N GLU A 378 -3.33 -21.67 13.02
CA GLU A 378 -4.79 -21.73 12.83
C GLU A 378 -5.40 -20.38 12.42
N SER A 379 -4.60 -19.32 12.29
CA SER A 379 -5.06 -17.96 12.02
C SER A 379 -4.87 -17.52 10.57
N ILE A 380 -5.18 -16.26 10.27
CA ILE A 380 -4.96 -15.62 8.95
C ILE A 380 -3.51 -15.70 8.47
N VAL A 381 -2.52 -15.76 9.39
CA VAL A 381 -1.10 -15.89 9.02
C VAL A 381 -0.66 -17.35 8.87
N GLY A 382 -1.55 -18.31 9.10
CA GLY A 382 -1.26 -19.74 8.97
C GLY A 382 -0.58 -20.14 7.66
N PRO A 383 -1.01 -19.63 6.48
CA PRO A 383 -0.35 -19.95 5.22
C PRO A 383 1.13 -19.55 5.13
N LEU A 384 1.59 -18.60 5.95
CA LEU A 384 2.99 -18.18 6.03
C LEU A 384 3.87 -19.20 6.76
N LEU A 385 3.28 -20.05 7.60
CA LEU A 385 3.92 -20.99 8.51
C LEU A 385 3.79 -22.44 8.03
#